data_AF-A0AAU2NN51-F1
#
_entry.id   AF-A0AAU2NN51-F1
#
_cell.length_a   1.000
_cell.length_b   1.000
_cell.length_c   1.000
_cell.angle_alpha   90.00
_cell.angle_beta   90.00
_cell.angle_gamma   90.00
#
_symmetry.space_group_name_H-M   'P 1'
#
loop_
_entity.id
_entity.type
_entity.pdbx_description
1 polymer ?
#
loop_
_entity_poly.entity_id
_entity_poly.type
_entity_poly.pdbx_seq_one_letter_code
_entity_poly.pdbx_strand_id
1 'polypeptide(L)'
;MIMGAGSLEERVARMRRERGLLTPGELMDLADQGVVVLDPFSVIVSRRVRLHPGNVLYPGVVIECDEHSGCLLRRGNVLHGGTLITATGGGVIVIGARSEIGEGGARIKAAGTDSIELGDETWLGGGAEVTGSSRIGSGAQVLGQVSARSVVLAAGHPYGYPDPDGRGGVLKGFGRAQGVRVGVGEVVNGKGDFGDAPVERQRAYHPEAPRLG
;
A
#
# COMPACT_ATOMS: atom_id res chain seq x y z
N MET A 1 -37.57 30.02 12.38
CA MET A 1 -36.15 30.11 12.80
C MET A 1 -35.45 28.88 12.26
N ILE A 2 -34.89 28.96 11.05
CA ILE A 2 -34.17 27.84 10.44
C ILE A 2 -32.78 27.86 11.08
N MET A 3 -32.44 26.86 11.88
CA MET A 3 -31.07 26.71 12.40
C MET A 3 -30.14 26.67 11.19
N GLY A 4 -29.29 27.69 11.05
CA GLY A 4 -28.37 27.80 9.93
C GLY A 4 -27.51 26.54 9.87
N ALA A 5 -27.53 25.85 8.72
CA ALA A 5 -26.59 24.77 8.49
C ALA A 5 -25.18 25.37 8.68
N GLY A 6 -24.38 24.81 9.59
CA GLY A 6 -23.03 25.29 9.90
C GLY A 6 -22.14 25.46 8.66
N SER A 7 -20.94 26.00 8.84
CA SER A 7 -19.99 26.21 7.74
C SER A 7 -19.74 24.91 6.95
N LEU A 8 -19.24 25.02 5.72
CA LEU A 8 -18.94 23.85 4.90
C LEU A 8 -18.00 22.88 5.66
N GLU A 9 -17.00 23.45 6.33
CA GLU A 9 -16.03 22.76 7.16
C GLU A 9 -16.71 22.03 8.33
N GLU A 10 -17.61 22.69 9.06
CA GLU A 10 -18.36 22.09 10.16
C GLU A 10 -19.24 20.93 9.68
N ARG A 11 -19.89 21.11 8.53
CA ARG A 11 -20.74 20.07 7.91
C ARG A 11 -19.92 18.85 7.49
N VAL A 12 -18.80 19.06 6.81
CA VAL A 12 -17.87 17.97 6.40
C VAL A 12 -17.31 17.27 7.63
N ALA A 13 -16.85 18.02 8.63
CA ALA A 13 -16.30 17.46 9.85
C ALA A 13 -17.34 16.63 10.61
N ARG A 14 -18.60 17.09 10.67
CA ARG A 14 -19.70 16.32 11.27
C ARG A 14 -19.94 14.99 10.53
N MET A 15 -20.05 15.04 9.20
CA MET A 15 -20.26 13.82 8.38
C MET A 15 -19.11 12.81 8.52
N ARG A 16 -17.87 13.29 8.65
CA ARG A 16 -16.69 12.43 8.88
C ARG A 16 -16.69 11.80 10.28
N ARG A 17 -16.99 12.57 11.33
CA ARG A 17 -17.10 12.04 12.70
C ARG A 17 -18.17 10.96 12.83
N GLU A 18 -19.33 11.16 12.22
CA GLU A 18 -20.43 10.17 12.17
C GLU A 18 -20.00 8.83 11.54
N ARG A 19 -18.94 8.83 10.73
CA ARG A 19 -18.37 7.65 10.06
C ARG A 19 -17.05 7.17 10.68
N GLY A 20 -16.62 7.73 11.81
CA GLY A 20 -15.35 7.35 12.45
C GLY A 20 -14.10 7.76 11.64
N LEU A 21 -14.21 8.79 10.81
CA LEU A 21 -13.13 9.32 9.98
C LEU A 21 -12.50 10.56 10.60
N LEU A 22 -11.22 10.81 10.31
CA LEU A 22 -10.54 12.05 10.64
C LEU A 22 -11.16 13.21 9.85
N THR A 23 -11.47 14.28 10.56
CA THR A 23 -11.93 15.55 9.97
C THR A 23 -10.80 16.24 9.20
N PRO A 24 -11.10 17.20 8.32
CA PRO A 24 -10.06 18.00 7.68
C PRO A 24 -9.12 18.68 8.69
N GLY A 25 -9.65 19.17 9.82
CA GLY A 25 -8.83 19.74 10.91
C GLY A 25 -7.91 18.70 11.55
N GLU A 26 -8.42 17.53 11.92
CA GLU A 26 -7.58 16.45 12.49
C GLU A 26 -6.52 15.92 11.49
N LEU A 27 -6.80 15.98 10.19
CA LEU A 27 -5.78 15.68 9.16
C LEU A 27 -4.68 16.75 9.11
N MET A 28 -5.00 18.02 9.38
CA MET A 28 -3.99 19.07 9.54
C MET A 28 -3.19 18.91 10.83
N ASP A 29 -3.81 18.44 11.92
CA ASP A 29 -3.08 18.11 13.16
C ASP A 29 -2.05 16.98 12.94
N LEU A 30 -2.30 16.06 12.00
CA LEU A 30 -1.29 15.08 11.56
C LEU A 30 -0.13 15.72 10.80
N ALA A 31 -0.38 16.82 10.09
CA ALA A 31 0.68 17.58 9.41
C ALA A 31 1.64 18.23 10.41
N ASP A 32 1.14 18.73 11.52
CA ASP A 32 1.97 19.21 12.64
C ASP A 32 2.80 18.08 13.27
N GLN A 33 2.36 16.83 13.14
CA GLN A 33 3.07 15.62 13.58
C GLN A 33 4.00 15.04 12.49
N GLY A 34 4.14 15.73 11.36
CA GLY A 34 5.07 15.39 10.28
C GLY A 34 4.49 14.51 9.17
N VAL A 35 3.17 14.30 9.09
CA VAL A 35 2.52 13.64 7.95
C VAL A 35 2.10 14.68 6.91
N VAL A 36 2.61 14.60 5.69
CA VAL A 36 2.23 15.54 4.63
C VAL A 36 0.87 15.15 4.06
N VAL A 37 -0.15 15.98 4.29
CA VAL A 37 -1.49 15.85 3.69
C VAL A 37 -1.67 16.95 2.64
N LEU A 38 -1.67 16.60 1.36
CA LEU A 38 -1.70 17.59 0.27
C LEU A 38 -3.10 18.20 0.04
N ASP A 39 -4.16 17.45 0.35
CA ASP A 39 -5.54 17.92 0.29
C ASP A 39 -6.39 17.23 1.38
N PRO A 40 -6.64 17.91 2.52
CA PRO A 40 -7.38 17.31 3.63
C PRO A 40 -8.86 17.04 3.31
N PHE A 41 -9.43 17.62 2.25
CA PHE A 41 -10.82 17.40 1.87
C PHE A 41 -11.03 16.15 1.01
N SER A 42 -10.04 15.74 0.22
CA SER A 42 -10.10 14.50 -0.60
C SER A 42 -9.44 13.29 0.04
N VAL A 43 -8.56 13.48 1.04
CA VAL A 43 -7.99 12.38 1.82
C VAL A 43 -8.99 11.89 2.87
N ILE A 44 -9.20 10.56 2.91
CA ILE A 44 -10.08 9.88 3.86
C ILE A 44 -9.25 8.92 4.69
N VAL A 45 -9.24 9.10 6.01
CA VAL A 45 -8.51 8.24 6.94
C VAL A 45 -9.39 7.95 8.15
N SER A 46 -9.59 6.68 8.51
CA SER A 46 -10.28 6.32 9.76
C SER A 46 -9.47 6.75 10.98
N ARG A 47 -10.15 7.19 12.06
CA ARG A 47 -9.47 7.68 13.29
C ARG A 47 -8.59 6.64 13.98
N ARG A 48 -8.75 5.36 13.65
CA ARG A 48 -8.00 4.22 14.24
C ARG A 48 -6.73 3.87 13.47
N VAL A 49 -6.54 4.42 12.28
CA VAL A 49 -5.33 4.20 11.49
C VAL A 49 -4.16 4.84 12.23
N ARG A 50 -3.09 4.06 12.43
CA ARG A 50 -1.85 4.57 13.00
C ARG A 50 -0.91 4.97 11.86
N LEU A 51 -0.69 6.27 11.70
CA LEU A 51 0.24 6.85 10.74
C LEU A 51 1.45 7.40 11.49
N HIS A 52 2.64 6.91 11.16
CA HIS A 52 3.88 7.49 11.67
C HIS A 52 4.28 8.75 10.86
N PRO A 53 5.19 9.60 11.37
CA PRO A 53 5.66 10.79 10.66
C PRO A 53 6.32 10.49 9.31
N GLY A 54 6.36 11.47 8.42
CA GLY A 54 7.02 11.43 7.12
C GLY A 54 6.21 10.78 6.00
N ASN A 55 5.02 10.23 6.30
CA ASN A 55 4.12 9.75 5.26
C ASN A 55 3.60 10.94 4.42
N VAL A 56 3.45 10.74 3.11
CA VAL A 56 2.90 11.72 2.17
C VAL A 56 1.61 11.15 1.58
N LEU A 57 0.50 11.85 1.77
CA LEU A 57 -0.83 11.47 1.29
C LEU A 57 -1.25 12.42 0.16
N TYR A 58 -1.29 11.89 -1.07
CA TYR A 58 -1.79 12.63 -2.22
C TYR A 58 -3.33 12.72 -2.19
N PRO A 59 -3.91 13.66 -2.95
CA PRO A 59 -5.36 13.78 -3.08
C PRO A 59 -6.02 12.45 -3.51
N GLY A 60 -7.13 12.09 -2.88
CA GLY A 60 -7.90 10.87 -3.17
C GLY A 60 -7.33 9.57 -2.57
N VAL A 61 -6.37 9.64 -1.64
CA VAL A 61 -5.99 8.50 -0.80
C VAL A 61 -7.11 8.17 0.20
N VAL A 62 -7.44 6.88 0.31
CA VAL A 62 -8.43 6.36 1.25
C VAL A 62 -7.81 5.25 2.10
N ILE A 63 -7.84 5.41 3.42
CA ILE A 63 -7.35 4.43 4.40
C ILE A 63 -8.44 4.18 5.44
N GLU A 64 -9.14 3.06 5.31
CA GLU A 64 -10.23 2.69 6.21
C GLU A 64 -9.85 1.52 7.10
N CYS A 65 -10.17 1.64 8.39
CA CYS A 65 -9.92 0.61 9.38
C CYS A 65 -11.08 0.62 10.38
N ASP A 66 -11.81 -0.48 10.46
CA ASP A 66 -12.92 -0.61 11.41
C ASP A 66 -12.42 -0.81 12.85
N GLU A 67 -13.37 -0.99 13.78
CA GLU A 67 -13.08 -1.09 15.21
C GLU A 67 -12.45 -2.41 15.65
N HIS A 68 -12.55 -3.45 14.84
CA HIS A 68 -12.01 -4.78 15.13
C HIS A 68 -10.70 -5.05 14.40
N SER A 69 -10.31 -4.17 13.49
CA SER A 69 -9.18 -4.35 12.57
C SER A 69 -7.96 -3.54 12.97
N GLY A 70 -6.81 -3.89 12.41
CA GLY A 70 -5.54 -3.19 12.62
C GLY A 70 -5.01 -2.58 11.33
N CYS A 71 -4.68 -1.29 11.33
CA CYS A 71 -3.99 -0.64 10.23
C CYS A 71 -2.85 0.25 10.76
N LEU A 72 -1.62 -0.09 10.38
CA LEU A 72 -0.41 0.65 10.75
C LEU A 72 0.43 0.93 9.51
N LEU A 73 0.75 2.20 9.29
CA LEU A 73 1.74 2.62 8.31
C LEU A 73 2.92 3.22 9.07
N ARG A 74 4.10 2.63 8.88
CA ARG A 74 5.35 3.21 9.41
C ARG A 74 5.73 4.46 8.62
N ARG A 75 6.89 5.02 8.92
CA ARG A 75 7.30 6.35 8.46
C ARG A 75 7.65 6.39 6.97
N GLY A 76 7.46 7.55 6.36
CA GLY A 76 8.10 7.88 5.08
C GLY A 76 7.47 7.27 3.83
N ASN A 77 6.27 6.69 3.89
CA ASN A 77 5.64 6.15 2.68
C ASN A 77 5.06 7.28 1.82
N VAL A 78 5.00 7.07 0.52
CA VAL A 78 4.30 7.94 -0.42
C VAL A 78 3.09 7.19 -0.95
N LEU A 79 1.89 7.72 -0.68
CA LEU A 79 0.63 7.17 -1.16
C LEU A 79 0.08 8.10 -2.24
N HIS A 80 0.08 7.62 -3.48
CA HIS A 80 -0.44 8.35 -4.63
C HIS A 80 -1.96 8.31 -4.71
N GLY A 81 -2.53 9.24 -5.46
CA GLY A 81 -3.99 9.38 -5.59
C GLY A 81 -4.67 8.10 -6.10
N GLY A 82 -5.83 7.79 -5.52
CA GLY A 82 -6.57 6.56 -5.80
C GLY A 82 -6.09 5.33 -5.03
N THR A 83 -5.07 5.45 -4.19
CA THR A 83 -4.70 4.40 -3.24
C THR A 83 -5.86 4.10 -2.30
N LEU A 84 -6.24 2.84 -2.21
CA LEU A 84 -7.26 2.35 -1.27
C LEU A 84 -6.66 1.28 -0.35
N ILE A 85 -6.65 1.54 0.95
CA ILE A 85 -6.22 0.60 1.98
C ILE A 85 -7.41 0.34 2.91
N THR A 86 -7.84 -0.90 3.05
CA THR A 86 -9.01 -1.25 3.88
C THR A 86 -8.73 -2.47 4.76
N ALA A 87 -8.90 -2.33 6.07
CA ALA A 87 -8.88 -3.43 7.02
C ALA A 87 -10.26 -3.56 7.70
N THR A 88 -10.90 -4.73 7.56
CA THR A 88 -12.27 -4.96 8.07
C THR A 88 -12.44 -6.32 8.77
N GLY A 89 -13.42 -6.42 9.67
CA GLY A 89 -13.86 -7.66 10.29
C GLY A 89 -12.78 -8.41 11.09
N GLY A 90 -11.74 -7.73 11.57
CA GLY A 90 -10.59 -8.37 12.24
C GLY A 90 -9.30 -8.37 11.42
N GLY A 91 -9.35 -7.94 10.16
CA GLY A 91 -8.19 -7.94 9.27
C GLY A 91 -7.07 -7.04 9.76
N VAL A 92 -5.82 -7.40 9.41
CA VAL A 92 -4.64 -6.65 9.82
C VAL A 92 -3.80 -6.26 8.61
N ILE A 93 -3.46 -4.97 8.54
CA ILE A 93 -2.52 -4.42 7.55
C ILE A 93 -1.39 -3.71 8.28
N VAL A 94 -0.15 -4.13 8.00
CA VAL A 94 1.07 -3.45 8.44
C VAL A 94 1.90 -3.10 7.23
N ILE A 95 2.15 -1.81 7.04
CA ILE A 95 3.04 -1.30 5.99
C ILE A 95 4.31 -0.78 6.64
N GLY A 96 5.45 -1.23 6.11
CA GLY A 96 6.77 -0.81 6.49
C GLY A 96 7.03 0.68 6.19
N ALA A 97 8.31 1.04 6.22
CA ALA A 97 8.75 2.40 6.01
C ALA A 97 9.22 2.63 4.56
N ARG A 98 9.07 3.87 4.08
CA ARG A 98 9.66 4.34 2.81
C ARG A 98 9.17 3.59 1.55
N SER A 99 7.95 3.09 1.56
CA SER A 99 7.33 2.45 0.40
C SER A 99 6.65 3.45 -0.53
N GLU A 100 6.62 3.15 -1.82
CA GLU A 100 5.85 3.87 -2.82
C GLU A 100 4.61 3.06 -3.22
N ILE A 101 3.43 3.65 -3.07
CA ILE A 101 2.17 2.94 -3.19
C ILE A 101 1.21 3.77 -4.02
N GLY A 102 0.61 3.12 -5.02
CA GLY A 102 -0.62 3.60 -5.62
C GLY A 102 -0.48 4.39 -6.91
N GLU A 103 0.68 4.40 -7.56
CA GLU A 103 0.74 4.81 -8.96
C GLU A 103 -0.30 3.99 -9.75
N GLY A 104 -1.32 4.65 -10.31
CA GLY A 104 -2.43 3.97 -10.98
C GLY A 104 -3.53 3.37 -10.07
N GLY A 105 -3.55 3.69 -8.77
CA GLY A 105 -4.65 3.36 -7.84
C GLY A 105 -4.56 1.98 -7.19
N ALA A 106 -3.47 1.71 -6.47
CA ALA A 106 -3.26 0.43 -5.79
C ALA A 106 -4.29 0.17 -4.69
N ARG A 107 -4.62 -1.11 -4.47
CA ARG A 107 -5.61 -1.56 -3.49
C ARG A 107 -4.99 -2.56 -2.51
N ILE A 108 -5.11 -2.33 -1.22
CA ILE A 108 -4.62 -3.26 -0.18
C ILE A 108 -5.80 -3.57 0.74
N LYS A 109 -6.27 -4.82 0.75
CA LYS A 109 -7.51 -5.19 1.45
C LYS A 109 -7.33 -6.43 2.30
N ALA A 110 -7.49 -6.29 3.61
CA ALA A 110 -7.53 -7.40 4.56
C ALA A 110 -8.92 -7.49 5.19
N ALA A 111 -9.51 -8.67 5.22
CA ALA A 111 -10.80 -8.91 5.87
C ALA A 111 -10.75 -10.14 6.80
N GLY A 112 -11.53 -10.14 7.87
CA GLY A 112 -11.67 -11.32 8.73
C GLY A 112 -10.36 -11.68 9.43
N THR A 113 -9.77 -12.82 9.07
CA THR A 113 -8.49 -13.30 9.62
C THR A 113 -7.30 -13.02 8.70
N ASP A 114 -7.48 -12.24 7.63
CA ASP A 114 -6.39 -11.87 6.73
C ASP A 114 -5.35 -11.01 7.44
N SER A 115 -4.07 -11.28 7.14
CA SER A 115 -2.94 -10.44 7.57
C SER A 115 -2.06 -10.09 6.38
N ILE A 116 -1.98 -8.79 6.06
CA ILE A 116 -1.12 -8.26 5.00
C ILE A 116 0.05 -7.52 5.63
N GLU A 117 1.26 -7.98 5.35
CA GLU A 117 2.50 -7.36 5.79
C GLU A 117 3.31 -6.91 4.57
N LEU A 118 3.55 -5.60 4.47
CA LEU A 118 4.51 -5.01 3.54
C LEU A 118 5.75 -4.62 4.35
N GLY A 119 6.92 -5.02 3.87
CA GLY A 119 8.22 -4.62 4.41
C GLY A 119 8.54 -3.15 4.11
N ASP A 120 9.78 -2.77 4.40
CA ASP A 120 10.29 -1.44 4.09
C ASP A 120 10.62 -1.33 2.59
N GLU A 121 10.50 -0.13 2.02
CA GLU A 121 10.96 0.18 0.66
C GLU A 121 10.32 -0.70 -0.42
N THR A 122 9.06 -1.08 -0.22
CA THR A 122 8.26 -1.81 -1.20
C THR A 122 7.69 -0.88 -2.27
N TRP A 123 7.40 -1.39 -3.45
CA TRP A 123 6.73 -0.63 -4.50
C TRP A 123 5.48 -1.34 -5.02
N LEU A 124 4.32 -0.70 -4.86
CA LEU A 124 3.04 -1.16 -5.38
C LEU A 124 2.54 -0.16 -6.41
N GLY A 125 2.69 -0.49 -7.69
CA GLY A 125 2.44 0.44 -8.80
C GLY A 125 1.62 -0.20 -9.93
N GLY A 126 1.14 0.64 -10.85
CA GLY A 126 0.37 0.22 -12.02
C GLY A 126 -1.02 -0.35 -11.73
N GLY A 127 -1.63 0.00 -10.59
CA GLY A 127 -2.96 -0.50 -10.20
C GLY A 127 -2.96 -1.88 -9.51
N ALA A 128 -1.86 -2.24 -8.86
CA ALA A 128 -1.73 -3.49 -8.10
C ALA A 128 -2.81 -3.65 -7.02
N GLU A 129 -3.30 -4.87 -6.82
CA GLU A 129 -4.21 -5.22 -5.73
C GLU A 129 -3.61 -6.34 -4.86
N VAL A 130 -3.59 -6.14 -3.54
CA VAL A 130 -3.08 -7.10 -2.55
C VAL A 130 -4.23 -7.48 -1.61
N THR A 131 -4.54 -8.78 -1.55
CA THR A 131 -5.62 -9.35 -0.72
C THR A 131 -5.20 -10.65 -0.05
N GLY A 132 -6.02 -11.14 0.89
CA GLY A 132 -5.72 -12.36 1.65
C GLY A 132 -4.49 -12.21 2.54
N SER A 133 -4.12 -13.28 3.25
CA SER A 133 -2.88 -13.27 4.05
C SER A 133 -1.62 -13.26 3.18
N SER A 134 -1.06 -12.07 2.92
CA SER A 134 0.09 -11.85 2.04
C SER A 134 1.29 -11.26 2.79
N ARG A 135 2.50 -11.69 2.41
CA ARG A 135 3.76 -11.16 2.94
C ARG A 135 4.61 -10.64 1.79
N ILE A 136 4.72 -9.32 1.68
CA ILE A 136 5.56 -8.62 0.70
C ILE A 136 6.80 -8.15 1.45
N GLY A 137 7.93 -8.84 1.29
CA GLY A 137 9.16 -8.51 2.00
C GLY A 137 9.73 -7.15 1.64
N SER A 138 10.70 -6.65 2.43
CA SER A 138 11.35 -5.37 2.12
C SER A 138 11.96 -5.36 0.72
N GLY A 139 11.84 -4.24 0.01
CA GLY A 139 12.32 -4.09 -1.36
C GLY A 139 11.53 -4.85 -2.43
N ALA A 140 10.51 -5.63 -2.06
CA ALA A 140 9.68 -6.38 -2.99
C ALA A 140 8.67 -5.47 -3.72
N GLN A 141 8.20 -5.93 -4.88
CA GLN A 141 7.41 -5.10 -5.80
C GLN A 141 6.20 -5.87 -6.37
N VAL A 142 5.09 -5.16 -6.55
CA VAL A 142 3.91 -5.61 -7.31
C VAL A 142 3.57 -4.53 -8.32
N LEU A 143 3.77 -4.82 -9.62
CA LEU A 143 3.75 -3.83 -10.68
C LEU A 143 2.75 -4.19 -11.79
N GLY A 144 1.86 -3.25 -12.09
CA GLY A 144 0.79 -3.43 -13.07
C GLY A 144 -0.51 -3.92 -12.43
N GLN A 145 -1.49 -4.26 -13.27
CA GLN A 145 -2.83 -4.69 -12.86
C GLN A 145 -2.81 -6.14 -12.38
N VAL A 146 -2.05 -6.39 -11.31
CA VAL A 146 -1.86 -7.70 -10.69
C VAL A 146 -2.76 -7.79 -9.46
N SER A 147 -3.69 -8.74 -9.46
CA SER A 147 -4.44 -9.16 -8.27
C SER A 147 -3.63 -10.23 -7.52
N ALA A 148 -2.79 -9.78 -6.61
CA ALA A 148 -2.00 -10.60 -5.70
C ALA A 148 -2.84 -11.03 -4.49
N ARG A 149 -3.08 -12.34 -4.35
CA ARG A 149 -3.85 -12.92 -3.25
C ARG A 149 -3.06 -14.00 -2.54
N SER A 150 -2.89 -13.84 -1.23
CA SER A 150 -2.15 -14.79 -0.38
C SER A 150 -0.75 -15.12 -0.92
N VAL A 151 -0.01 -14.10 -1.35
CA VAL A 151 1.33 -14.25 -1.97
C VAL A 151 2.44 -14.07 -0.95
N VAL A 152 3.62 -14.60 -1.26
CA VAL A 152 4.85 -14.36 -0.49
C VAL A 152 5.97 -13.90 -1.40
N LEU A 153 6.39 -12.65 -1.26
CA LEU A 153 7.54 -12.09 -1.96
C LEU A 153 8.69 -11.94 -0.98
N ALA A 154 9.84 -12.53 -1.29
CA ALA A 154 10.99 -12.52 -0.40
C ALA A 154 11.54 -11.10 -0.24
N ALA A 155 12.03 -10.82 0.98
CA ALA A 155 12.72 -9.58 1.28
C ALA A 155 14.11 -9.58 0.64
N GLY A 156 14.51 -8.45 0.09
CA GLY A 156 15.85 -8.19 -0.43
C GLY A 156 16.14 -6.70 -0.40
N HIS A 157 17.12 -6.28 -1.20
CA HIS A 157 17.39 -4.87 -1.38
C HIS A 157 16.27 -4.15 -2.17
N PRO A 158 16.10 -2.83 -2.00
CA PRO A 158 15.13 -2.03 -2.75
C PRO A 158 15.33 -2.12 -4.27
N TYR A 159 14.31 -1.72 -5.03
CA TYR A 159 14.33 -1.78 -6.50
C TYR A 159 15.52 -1.03 -7.15
N GLY A 160 16.00 0.04 -6.49
CA GLY A 160 17.15 0.84 -6.94
C GLY A 160 18.52 0.21 -6.68
N TYR A 161 18.59 -0.91 -5.96
CA TYR A 161 19.87 -1.57 -5.67
C TYR A 161 20.56 -2.02 -6.97
N PRO A 162 21.87 -1.77 -7.16
CA PRO A 162 22.51 -1.97 -8.46
C PRO A 162 22.47 -3.43 -8.97
N ASP A 163 22.64 -4.40 -8.07
CA ASP A 163 22.59 -5.81 -8.43
C ASP A 163 21.15 -6.36 -8.35
N PRO A 164 20.51 -6.71 -9.48
CA PRO A 164 19.15 -7.25 -9.49
C PRO A 164 19.01 -8.58 -8.76
N ASP A 165 20.08 -9.37 -8.61
CA ASP A 165 20.02 -10.66 -7.95
C ASP A 165 19.83 -10.56 -6.43
N GLY A 166 20.16 -9.41 -5.84
CA GLY A 166 19.97 -9.11 -4.41
C GLY A 166 18.66 -8.38 -4.09
N ARG A 167 17.84 -8.02 -5.09
CA ARG A 167 16.60 -7.25 -4.89
C ARG A 167 15.48 -8.10 -4.28
N GLY A 168 14.47 -7.46 -3.69
CA GLY A 168 13.25 -8.16 -3.26
C GLY A 168 12.50 -8.83 -4.42
N GLY A 169 11.66 -9.81 -4.11
CA GLY A 169 10.87 -10.54 -5.11
C GLY A 169 9.85 -9.66 -5.84
N VAL A 170 9.60 -9.94 -7.13
CA VAL A 170 8.76 -9.08 -7.98
C VAL A 170 7.62 -9.88 -8.63
N LEU A 171 6.40 -9.34 -8.54
CA LEU A 171 5.31 -9.66 -9.46
C LEU A 171 5.15 -8.51 -10.43
N LYS A 172 5.13 -8.78 -11.73
CA LYS A 172 4.81 -7.76 -12.74
C LYS A 172 3.91 -8.29 -13.85
N GLY A 173 3.10 -7.41 -14.43
CA GLY A 173 2.25 -7.73 -15.58
C GLY A 173 0.78 -7.44 -15.31
N PHE A 174 -0.10 -8.34 -15.74
CA PHE A 174 -1.55 -8.19 -15.55
C PHE A 174 -2.21 -9.54 -15.30
N GLY A 175 -3.17 -9.59 -14.38
CA GLY A 175 -3.92 -10.81 -14.05
C GLY A 175 -3.80 -11.22 -12.58
N ARG A 176 -4.00 -12.50 -12.29
CA ARG A 176 -4.18 -13.03 -10.94
C ARG A 176 -2.95 -13.83 -10.50
N ALA A 177 -2.42 -13.49 -9.33
CA ALA A 177 -1.40 -14.26 -8.63
C ALA A 177 -1.97 -14.77 -7.32
N GLN A 178 -2.29 -16.07 -7.23
CA GLN A 178 -2.83 -16.67 -6.02
C GLN A 178 -1.86 -17.69 -5.44
N GLY A 179 -1.43 -17.48 -4.19
CA GLY A 179 -0.52 -18.42 -3.50
C GLY A 179 0.91 -18.44 -4.07
N VAL A 180 1.23 -17.51 -4.98
CA VAL A 180 2.54 -17.43 -5.65
C VAL A 180 3.61 -17.04 -4.63
N ARG A 181 4.78 -17.68 -4.75
CA ARG A 181 5.97 -17.38 -3.97
C ARG A 181 7.09 -16.93 -4.91
N VAL A 182 7.75 -15.82 -4.60
CA VAL A 182 8.84 -15.27 -5.40
C VAL A 182 10.03 -14.99 -4.49
N GLY A 183 11.19 -15.56 -4.81
CA GLY A 183 12.43 -15.43 -4.06
C GLY A 183 13.18 -14.12 -4.30
N VAL A 184 14.32 -13.99 -3.62
CA VAL A 184 15.21 -12.83 -3.75
C VAL A 184 15.83 -12.80 -5.13
N GLY A 185 15.78 -11.64 -5.78
CA GLY A 185 16.25 -11.43 -7.15
C GLY A 185 15.42 -12.16 -8.20
N GLU A 186 14.26 -12.69 -7.82
CA GLU A 186 13.35 -13.36 -8.74
C GLU A 186 12.20 -12.45 -9.16
N VAL A 187 11.61 -12.76 -10.31
CA VAL A 187 10.45 -12.08 -10.87
C VAL A 187 9.51 -13.09 -11.52
N VAL A 188 8.22 -12.89 -11.35
CA VAL A 188 7.19 -13.52 -12.19
C VAL A 188 6.56 -12.43 -13.05
N ASN A 189 6.75 -12.54 -14.36
CA ASN A 189 6.17 -11.65 -15.35
C ASN A 189 4.93 -12.32 -15.97
N GLY A 190 3.79 -12.18 -15.29
CA GLY A 190 2.57 -12.91 -15.60
C GLY A 190 1.60 -12.16 -16.53
N LYS A 191 0.84 -12.94 -17.29
CA LYS A 191 -0.29 -12.50 -18.11
C LYS A 191 -1.45 -13.46 -17.91
N GLY A 192 -2.53 -13.00 -17.29
CA GLY A 192 -3.64 -13.89 -16.92
C GLY A 192 -3.37 -14.60 -15.60
N ASP A 193 -3.10 -15.90 -15.61
CA ASP A 193 -2.77 -16.65 -14.38
C ASP A 193 -1.25 -16.68 -14.15
N PHE A 194 -0.80 -16.17 -13.01
CA PHE A 194 0.62 -16.18 -12.64
C PHE A 194 1.09 -17.57 -12.20
N GLY A 195 0.19 -18.51 -11.90
CA GLY A 195 0.55 -19.90 -11.62
C GLY A 195 1.18 -20.62 -12.81
N ASP A 196 0.88 -20.16 -14.03
CA ASP A 196 1.43 -20.71 -15.28
C ASP A 196 2.67 -19.96 -15.77
N ALA A 197 3.00 -18.83 -15.14
CA ALA A 197 4.13 -18.00 -15.53
C ALA A 197 5.44 -18.51 -14.89
N PRO A 198 6.57 -18.51 -15.63
CA PRO A 198 7.83 -18.95 -15.08
C PRO A 198 8.33 -17.97 -14.00
N VAL A 199 9.00 -18.52 -12.99
CA VAL A 199 9.85 -17.74 -12.09
C VAL A 199 11.19 -17.53 -12.79
N GLU A 200 11.56 -16.27 -13.00
CA GLU A 200 12.79 -15.88 -13.70
C GLU A 200 13.70 -15.08 -12.77
N ARG A 201 14.98 -14.97 -13.13
CA ARG A 201 15.89 -14.02 -12.48
C ARG A 201 15.61 -12.61 -12.98
N GLN A 202 15.56 -11.64 -12.08
CA GLN A 202 15.48 -10.21 -12.44
C GLN A 202 16.62 -9.79 -13.37
N ARG A 203 17.81 -10.41 -13.24
CA ARG A 203 18.94 -10.18 -14.14
C ARG A 203 18.62 -10.40 -15.61
N ALA A 204 17.72 -11.31 -15.97
CA ALA A 204 17.31 -11.51 -17.36
C ALA A 204 16.74 -10.22 -18.00
N TYR A 205 16.20 -9.32 -17.17
CA TYR A 205 15.68 -8.02 -17.57
C TYR A 205 16.68 -6.86 -17.39
N HIS A 206 17.88 -7.14 -16.86
CA HIS A 206 18.94 -6.18 -16.56
C HIS A 206 20.33 -6.78 -16.86
N PRO A 207 20.64 -7.13 -18.13
CA PRO A 207 21.84 -7.89 -18.47
C PRO A 207 23.15 -7.15 -18.14
N GLU A 208 23.14 -5.82 -18.27
CA GLU A 208 24.32 -4.96 -18.03
C GLU A 208 24.47 -4.52 -16.56
N ALA A 209 23.60 -4.99 -15.66
CA ALA A 209 23.68 -4.60 -14.26
C ALA A 209 24.89 -5.23 -13.55
N PRO A 210 25.54 -4.51 -12.62
CA PRO A 210 26.64 -5.04 -11.82
C PRO A 210 26.31 -6.35 -11.10
N ARG A 211 27.36 -7.09 -10.74
CA ARG A 211 27.29 -8.21 -9.78
C ARG A 211 28.00 -7.77 -8.50
N LEU A 212 27.26 -7.70 -7.41
CA LEU A 212 27.72 -7.32 -6.08
C LEU A 212 27.48 -8.54 -5.19
N GLY A 213 28.47 -9.43 -5.12
CA GLY A 213 28.39 -10.68 -4.35
C GLY A 213 28.19 -10.47 -2.86
#